data_AF-A0A6P6DM29-F1
#
_entry.id   AF-A0A6P6DM29-F1
#
_cell.length_a   1.000
_cell.length_b   1.000
_cell.length_c   1.000
_cell.angle_alpha   90.00
_cell.angle_beta   90.00
_cell.angle_gamma   90.00
#
_symmetry.space_group_name_H-M   'P 1'
#
loop_
_entity.id
_entity.type
_entity.pdbx_description
1 polymer ?
#
loop_
_entity_poly.entity_id
_entity_poly.type
_entity_poly.pdbx_seq_one_letter_code
_entity_poly.pdbx_strand_id
1 'polypeptide(L)'
;MAATASLGVLALLLLCGRSCCSAEACVEPQITPSYYTTSDAVISTETVFIVEISLMCKNRVQQNMALYADVSGKQFPVTRGQDVGRYQVSWSLDHKNAHAGTYEVRFFDEESYSLLRKAQRNNEDISLIPPLFTVSVDHRGTWNGPWVSTEVLAAVIGLVIYYLAFSAKSHIQA
;
A
#
# COMPACT_ATOMS: atom_id res chain seq x y z
N MET A 1 43.40 24.95 44.61
CA MET A 1 43.29 24.95 43.12
C MET A 1 42.50 23.77 42.56
N ALA A 2 41.81 22.95 43.38
CA ALA A 2 41.03 21.79 42.89
C ALA A 2 39.51 22.06 42.76
N ALA A 3 38.98 23.09 43.42
CA ALA A 3 37.54 23.40 43.43
C ALA A 3 37.02 24.10 42.17
N THR A 4 37.90 24.75 41.40
CA THR A 4 37.53 25.44 40.15
C THR A 4 37.37 24.48 38.97
N ALA A 5 37.95 23.28 39.05
CA ALA A 5 37.87 22.27 38.00
C ALA A 5 36.52 21.53 37.98
N SER A 6 35.89 21.27 39.14
CA SER A 6 34.63 20.52 39.19
C SER A 6 33.42 21.33 38.72
N LEU A 7 33.43 22.65 38.95
CA LEU A 7 32.39 23.57 38.46
C LEU A 7 32.38 23.68 36.92
N GLY A 8 33.57 23.66 36.29
CA GLY A 8 33.69 23.67 34.83
C GLY A 8 33.16 22.39 34.17
N VAL A 9 33.38 21.24 34.81
CA VAL A 9 32.90 19.93 34.31
C VAL A 9 31.38 19.81 34.44
N LEU A 10 30.79 20.30 35.54
CA LEU A 10 29.33 20.31 35.70
C LEU A 10 28.65 21.23 34.68
N ALA A 11 29.24 22.41 34.41
CA ALA A 11 28.71 23.35 33.42
C ALA A 11 28.77 22.78 31.99
N LEU A 12 29.83 22.04 31.64
CA LEU A 12 29.98 21.43 30.32
C LEU A 12 29.00 20.24 30.12
N LEU A 13 28.73 19.47 31.18
CA LEU A 13 27.71 18.40 31.16
C LEU A 13 26.29 18.96 31.02
N LEU A 14 26.00 20.10 31.66
CA LEU A 14 24.71 20.80 31.55
C LEU A 14 24.50 21.46 30.18
N LEU A 15 25.57 21.91 29.50
CA LEU A 15 25.49 22.43 28.13
C LEU A 15 25.30 21.33 27.08
N CYS A 16 25.92 20.15 27.25
CA CYS A 16 25.71 19.01 26.34
C CYS A 16 24.32 18.38 26.46
N GLY A 17 23.67 18.46 27.64
CA GLY A 17 22.29 17.98 27.84
C GLY A 17 21.20 18.79 27.13
N ARG A 18 21.56 19.93 26.51
CA ARG A 18 20.65 20.79 25.74
C ARG A 18 20.71 20.59 24.23
N SER A 19 21.44 19.60 23.74
CA SER A 19 21.33 19.18 22.34
C SER A 19 20.01 18.44 22.14
N CYS A 20 18.94 19.23 22.04
CA CYS A 20 17.63 18.79 21.61
C CYS A 20 17.79 18.35 20.16
N CYS A 21 17.75 17.06 19.89
CA CYS A 21 17.50 16.55 18.54
C CYS A 21 16.13 17.07 18.12
N SER A 22 16.11 18.16 17.36
CA SER A 22 14.91 18.59 16.65
C SER A 22 14.67 17.54 15.56
N ALA A 23 13.78 16.60 15.82
CA ALA A 23 13.12 15.90 14.73
C ALA A 23 12.19 16.93 14.10
N GLU A 24 12.66 17.66 13.08
CA GLU A 24 11.83 18.63 12.38
C GLU A 24 10.60 17.92 11.79
N ALA A 25 9.43 18.12 12.38
CA ALA A 25 8.19 17.64 11.82
C ALA A 25 7.83 18.41 10.53
N CYS A 26 7.13 17.75 9.60
CA CYS A 26 6.65 18.40 8.39
C CYS A 26 5.62 19.49 8.73
N VAL A 27 5.98 20.75 8.51
CA VAL A 27 5.07 21.90 8.68
C VAL A 27 4.21 22.06 7.42
N GLU A 28 2.88 22.02 7.61
CA GLU A 28 1.84 22.09 6.56
C GLU A 28 2.04 21.07 5.43
N PRO A 29 1.71 19.79 5.65
CA PRO A 29 1.77 18.78 4.59
C PRO A 29 0.68 19.00 3.55
N GLN A 30 1.07 19.21 2.29
CA GLN A 30 0.19 19.04 1.14
C GLN A 30 0.36 17.63 0.59
N ILE A 31 -0.75 16.90 0.53
CA ILE A 31 -0.81 15.47 0.18
C ILE A 31 -1.62 15.34 -1.09
N THR A 32 -1.03 14.80 -2.15
CA THR A 32 -1.78 14.44 -3.36
C THR A 32 -1.70 12.93 -3.58
N PRO A 33 -2.81 12.20 -3.33
CA PRO A 33 -2.85 10.76 -3.54
C PRO A 33 -3.23 10.43 -4.99
N SER A 34 -2.60 9.39 -5.52
CA SER A 34 -2.97 8.70 -6.76
C SER A 34 -2.97 7.21 -6.49
N TYR A 35 -4.00 6.50 -6.93
CA TYR A 35 -4.12 5.06 -6.68
C TYR A 35 -4.49 4.31 -7.95
N TYR A 36 -4.05 3.06 -8.00
CA TYR A 36 -4.34 2.11 -9.06
C TYR A 36 -4.76 0.79 -8.43
N THR A 37 -5.76 0.14 -9.03
CA THR A 37 -6.24 -1.15 -8.61
C THR A 37 -6.56 -2.01 -9.82
N THR A 38 -6.15 -3.27 -9.79
CA THR A 38 -6.41 -4.22 -10.87
C THR A 38 -7.87 -4.67 -10.85
N SER A 39 -8.56 -4.70 -12.00
CA SER A 39 -9.97 -5.13 -12.09
C SER A 39 -10.16 -6.55 -12.64
N ASP A 40 -9.10 -7.18 -13.17
CA ASP A 40 -9.23 -8.36 -14.02
C ASP A 40 -8.86 -9.66 -13.28
N ALA A 41 -9.86 -10.52 -13.04
CA ALA A 41 -9.69 -11.83 -12.41
C ALA A 41 -9.09 -12.89 -13.33
N VAL A 42 -9.26 -12.69 -14.64
CA VAL A 42 -9.03 -13.74 -15.63
C VAL A 42 -7.53 -14.01 -15.81
N ILE A 43 -6.71 -12.99 -15.57
CA ILE A 43 -5.26 -13.03 -15.81
C ILE A 43 -4.47 -13.15 -14.49
N SER A 44 -5.08 -12.77 -13.35
CA SER A 44 -4.42 -12.75 -12.05
C SER A 44 -5.29 -13.39 -10.96
N THR A 45 -4.68 -14.23 -10.12
CA THR A 45 -5.33 -14.83 -8.95
C THR A 45 -5.54 -13.83 -7.80
N GLU A 46 -4.72 -12.78 -7.79
CA GLU A 46 -4.72 -11.74 -6.77
C GLU A 46 -5.02 -10.38 -7.38
N THR A 47 -5.71 -9.56 -6.59
CA THR A 47 -5.98 -8.15 -6.87
C THR A 47 -4.90 -7.31 -6.23
N VAL A 48 -4.19 -6.53 -7.04
CA VAL A 48 -3.11 -5.65 -6.58
C VAL A 48 -3.63 -4.24 -6.44
N PHE A 49 -3.28 -3.63 -5.31
CA PHE A 49 -3.53 -2.23 -5.00
C PHE A 49 -2.21 -1.50 -4.93
N ILE A 50 -2.14 -0.35 -5.59
CA ILE A 50 -0.98 0.53 -5.59
C ILE A 50 -1.47 1.91 -5.23
N VAL A 51 -0.90 2.49 -4.17
CA VAL A 51 -1.19 3.86 -3.76
C VAL A 51 0.12 4.61 -3.78
N GLU A 52 0.18 5.63 -4.62
CA GLU A 52 1.26 6.58 -4.71
C GLU A 52 0.80 7.90 -4.11
N ILE A 53 1.64 8.50 -3.29
CA ILE A 53 1.39 9.78 -2.64
C ILE A 53 2.55 10.69 -2.92
N SER A 54 2.26 11.95 -3.27
CA SER A 54 3.26 13.00 -3.22
C SER A 54 3.04 13.90 -2.00
N LEU A 55 4.11 14.05 -1.22
CA LEU A 55 4.16 14.87 -0.02
C LEU A 55 4.98 16.13 -0.30
N MET A 56 4.37 17.28 -0.04
CA MET A 56 5.02 18.57 -0.09
C MET A 56 4.97 19.24 1.29
N CYS A 57 6.13 19.50 1.85
CA CYS A 57 6.37 20.14 3.14
C CYS A 57 7.11 21.46 2.94
N LYS A 58 6.72 22.53 3.63
CA LYS A 58 7.41 23.83 3.57
C LYS A 58 8.88 23.74 3.98
N ASN A 59 9.19 22.87 4.96
CA ASN A 59 10.53 22.69 5.50
C ASN A 59 11.41 21.69 4.72
N ARG A 60 10.95 21.16 3.57
CA ARG A 60 11.68 20.17 2.73
C ARG A 60 12.15 18.88 3.44
N VAL A 61 11.61 18.55 4.62
CA VAL A 61 11.97 17.35 5.41
C VAL A 61 11.54 16.02 4.74
N GLN A 62 10.74 16.11 3.68
CA GLN A 62 10.21 14.97 2.91
C GLN A 62 11.28 14.01 2.30
N GLN A 63 12.56 14.35 2.34
CA GLN A 63 13.66 13.52 1.83
C GLN A 63 14.03 12.34 2.75
N ASN A 64 13.89 12.49 4.08
CA ASN A 64 14.37 11.48 5.04
C ASN A 64 13.30 10.82 5.93
N MET A 65 12.04 11.28 5.92
CA MET A 65 10.94 10.65 6.65
C MET A 65 10.53 9.24 6.14
N ALA A 66 10.71 8.18 6.93
CA ALA A 66 10.13 6.86 6.62
C ALA A 66 8.64 6.83 6.98
N LEU A 67 7.82 6.19 6.15
CA LEU A 67 6.39 6.01 6.38
C LEU A 67 6.03 4.54 6.40
N TYR A 68 5.01 4.22 7.18
CA TYR A 68 4.42 2.88 7.26
C TYR A 68 2.93 2.99 6.98
N ALA A 69 2.40 2.03 6.24
CA ALA A 69 0.98 1.99 5.94
C ALA A 69 0.32 0.85 6.71
N ASP A 70 -0.92 1.03 7.12
CA ASP A 70 -1.76 0.00 7.68
C ASP A 70 -3.07 -0.05 6.90
N VAL A 71 -3.43 -1.24 6.43
CA VAL A 71 -4.66 -1.51 5.68
C VAL A 71 -5.40 -2.62 6.41
N SER A 72 -6.58 -2.31 6.95
CA SER A 72 -7.41 -3.26 7.71
C SER A 72 -6.64 -4.04 8.80
N GLY A 73 -5.70 -3.37 9.48
CA GLY A 73 -4.89 -3.93 10.57
C GLY A 73 -3.63 -4.69 10.13
N LYS A 74 -3.38 -4.83 8.83
CA LYS A 74 -2.13 -5.37 8.27
C LYS A 74 -1.19 -4.24 7.88
N GLN A 75 0.03 -4.28 8.40
CA GLN A 75 1.04 -3.27 8.09
C GLN A 75 1.85 -3.61 6.85
N PHE A 76 2.08 -2.60 6.02
CA PHE A 76 2.88 -2.66 4.81
C PHE A 76 3.96 -1.58 4.83
N PRO A 77 5.19 -1.91 4.41
CA PRO A 77 6.24 -0.91 4.27
C PRO A 77 5.91 0.04 3.11
N VAL A 78 6.16 1.34 3.29
CA VAL A 78 6.04 2.34 2.23
C VAL A 78 7.42 2.55 1.62
N THR A 79 7.53 2.39 0.31
CA THR A 79 8.76 2.65 -0.43
C THR A 79 8.79 4.11 -0.89
N ARG A 80 9.99 4.65 -1.04
CA ARG A 80 10.19 6.00 -1.57
C ARG A 80 10.40 5.90 -3.08
N GLY A 81 9.75 6.77 -3.83
CA GLY A 81 10.01 6.92 -5.25
C GLY A 81 11.40 7.54 -5.50
N GLN A 82 11.83 7.51 -6.75
CA GLN A 82 13.08 8.14 -7.18
C GLN A 82 13.04 9.67 -7.04
N ASP A 83 11.83 10.25 -7.13
CA ASP A 83 11.59 11.68 -6.94
C ASP A 83 11.37 12.02 -5.45
N VAL A 84 11.89 13.20 -5.06
CA VAL A 84 11.77 13.70 -3.69
C VAL A 84 10.30 13.88 -3.31
N GLY A 85 9.90 13.23 -2.22
CA GLY A 85 8.54 13.34 -1.67
C GLY A 85 7.51 12.42 -2.30
N ARG A 86 7.90 11.52 -3.23
CA ARG A 86 7.03 10.44 -3.72
C ARG A 86 7.13 9.23 -2.81
N TYR A 87 6.00 8.69 -2.42
CA TYR A 87 5.89 7.48 -1.61
C TYR A 87 4.91 6.52 -2.26
N GLN A 88 5.22 5.23 -2.22
CA GLN A 88 4.40 4.20 -2.81
C GLN A 88 4.20 3.07 -1.80
N VAL A 89 2.96 2.64 -1.66
CA VAL A 89 2.62 1.40 -0.98
C VAL A 89 1.85 0.51 -1.94
N SER A 90 2.16 -0.78 -1.90
CA SER A 90 1.44 -1.78 -2.66
C SER A 90 1.13 -2.99 -1.79
N TRP A 91 -0.07 -3.51 -1.94
CA TRP A 91 -0.47 -4.78 -1.32
C TRP A 91 -1.32 -5.57 -2.30
N SER A 92 -1.36 -6.88 -2.11
CA SER A 92 -2.26 -7.77 -2.85
C SER A 92 -3.26 -8.43 -1.91
N LEU A 93 -4.45 -8.68 -2.44
CA LEU A 93 -5.50 -9.45 -1.78
C LEU A 93 -6.02 -10.50 -2.74
N ASP A 94 -6.38 -11.67 -2.22
CA ASP A 94 -7.09 -12.66 -3.02
C ASP A 94 -8.35 -12.06 -3.62
N HIS A 95 -8.68 -12.49 -4.83
CA HIS A 95 -9.86 -12.02 -5.55
C HIS A 95 -11.18 -12.15 -4.78
N LYS A 96 -11.28 -13.20 -3.96
CA LYS A 96 -12.45 -13.47 -3.11
C LYS A 96 -12.56 -12.50 -1.94
N ASN A 97 -11.43 -11.93 -1.50
CA ASN A 97 -11.35 -11.00 -0.38
C ASN A 97 -11.30 -9.54 -0.86
N ALA A 98 -10.98 -9.31 -2.13
CA ALA A 98 -10.94 -8.01 -2.79
C ALA A 98 -12.33 -7.59 -3.30
N HIS A 99 -13.28 -7.40 -2.38
CA HIS A 99 -14.62 -6.96 -2.73
C HIS A 99 -14.67 -5.50 -3.20
N ALA A 100 -15.70 -5.18 -4.00
CA ALA A 100 -15.99 -3.80 -4.37
C ALA A 100 -16.26 -2.96 -3.11
N GLY A 101 -15.59 -1.83 -2.99
CA GLY A 101 -15.72 -0.95 -1.84
C GLY A 101 -14.51 -0.04 -1.65
N THR A 102 -14.58 0.76 -0.59
CA THR A 102 -13.55 1.71 -0.23
C THR A 102 -12.59 1.09 0.79
N TYR A 103 -11.31 1.07 0.46
CA TYR A 103 -10.23 0.65 1.33
C TYR A 103 -9.54 1.87 1.94
N GLU A 104 -9.56 1.98 3.26
CA GLU A 104 -8.85 3.05 3.97
C GLU A 104 -7.41 2.64 4.25
N VAL A 105 -6.47 3.39 3.70
CA VAL A 105 -5.04 3.23 3.93
C VAL A 105 -4.61 4.29 4.94
N ARG A 106 -4.14 3.84 6.10
CA ARG A 106 -3.68 4.70 7.19
C ARG A 106 -2.17 4.80 7.17
N PHE A 107 -1.64 6.02 7.12
CA PHE A 107 -0.19 6.25 7.12
C PHE A 107 0.30 6.66 8.50
N PHE A 108 1.41 6.08 8.91
CA PHE A 108 2.06 6.30 10.19
C PHE A 108 3.51 6.71 9.97
N ASP A 109 4.01 7.57 10.86
CA ASP A 109 5.44 7.82 10.97
C ASP A 109 6.12 6.70 11.78
N GLU A 110 7.44 6.80 11.95
CA GLU A 110 8.22 5.78 12.66
C GLU A 110 7.84 5.67 14.15
N GLU A 111 7.55 6.81 14.80
CA GLU A 111 7.17 6.86 16.21
C GLU A 111 5.79 6.22 16.44
N SER A 112 4.77 6.69 15.75
CA SER A 112 3.40 6.18 15.89
C SER A 112 3.27 4.72 15.41
N TYR A 113 4.06 4.30 14.42
CA TYR A 113 4.16 2.90 14.03
C TYR A 113 4.75 2.00 15.13
N SER A 114 5.76 2.49 15.87
CA SER A 114 6.35 1.75 16.98
C SER A 114 5.34 1.51 18.11
N LEU A 115 4.50 2.52 18.39
CA LEU A 115 3.40 2.43 19.34
C LEU A 115 2.31 1.46 18.84
N LEU A 116 1.97 1.51 17.55
CA LEU A 116 0.97 0.64 16.94
C LEU A 116 1.34 -0.84 17.13
N ARG A 117 2.60 -1.19 16.83
CA ARG A 117 3.11 -2.56 17.01
C ARG A 117 3.21 -2.98 18.47
N LYS A 118 3.36 -2.03 19.40
CA LYS A 118 3.33 -2.31 20.85
C LYS A 118 1.90 -2.61 21.29
N ALA A 119 0.95 -1.75 20.93
CA ALA A 119 -0.46 -1.92 21.25
C ALA A 119 -1.01 -3.24 20.71
N GLN A 120 -0.68 -3.60 19.47
CA GLN A 120 -1.10 -4.88 18.87
C GLN A 120 -0.56 -6.11 19.60
N ARG A 121 0.70 -6.07 20.05
CA ARG A 121 1.30 -7.19 20.81
C ARG A 121 0.70 -7.32 22.20
N ASN A 122 0.32 -6.20 22.80
CA ASN A 122 -0.27 -6.14 24.13
C ASN A 122 -1.80 -6.27 24.14
N ASN A 123 -2.42 -6.39 22.96
CA ASN A 123 -3.87 -6.40 22.77
C ASN A 123 -4.56 -5.17 23.41
N GLU A 124 -3.91 -4.01 23.32
CA GLU A 124 -4.41 -2.70 23.74
C GLU A 124 -5.25 -2.06 22.61
N ASP A 125 -6.02 -1.01 22.94
CA ASP A 125 -6.87 -0.31 21.97
C ASP A 125 -6.05 0.43 20.91
N ILE A 126 -6.02 -0.15 19.71
CA ILE A 126 -5.30 0.35 18.51
C ILE A 126 -5.85 1.72 18.06
N SER A 127 -7.12 2.00 18.35
CA SER A 127 -7.81 3.25 17.99
C SER A 127 -7.27 4.49 18.70
N LEU A 128 -6.51 4.33 19.78
CA LEU A 128 -5.90 5.45 20.52
C LEU A 128 -4.71 6.07 19.79
N ILE A 129 -4.16 5.38 18.79
CA ILE A 129 -2.97 5.82 18.04
C ILE A 129 -3.46 6.46 16.73
N PRO A 130 -3.46 7.80 16.62
CA PRO A 130 -3.95 8.48 15.43
C PRO A 130 -2.97 8.26 14.26
N PRO A 131 -3.47 7.97 13.05
CA PRO A 131 -2.65 8.01 11.85
C PRO A 131 -2.27 9.46 11.50
N LEU A 132 -1.16 9.62 10.79
CA LEU A 132 -0.71 10.93 10.28
C LEU A 132 -1.69 11.46 9.23
N PHE A 133 -2.12 10.60 8.31
CA PHE A 133 -3.16 10.87 7.34
C PHE A 133 -3.76 9.57 6.80
N THR A 134 -4.94 9.68 6.20
CA THR A 134 -5.69 8.55 5.65
C THR A 134 -6.03 8.79 4.18
N VAL A 135 -5.84 7.78 3.34
CA VAL A 135 -6.20 7.81 1.93
C VAL A 135 -7.25 6.75 1.67
N SER A 136 -8.41 7.15 1.16
CA SER A 136 -9.48 6.25 0.74
C SER A 136 -9.26 5.82 -0.71
N VAL A 137 -9.13 4.52 -0.94
CA VAL A 137 -8.99 3.91 -2.28
C VAL A 137 -10.31 3.25 -2.65
N ASP A 138 -10.94 3.70 -3.74
CA ASP A 138 -12.17 3.09 -4.22
C ASP A 138 -11.87 1.96 -5.21
N HIS A 139 -12.35 0.76 -4.91
CA HIS A 139 -12.20 -0.41 -5.75
C HIS A 139 -13.55 -0.82 -6.30
N ARG A 140 -13.68 -0.84 -7.63
CA ARG A 140 -14.93 -1.18 -8.32
C ARG A 140 -15.28 -2.66 -8.28
N GLY A 141 -14.44 -3.47 -7.62
CA GLY A 141 -14.52 -4.91 -7.67
C GLY A 141 -13.95 -5.44 -8.98
N THR A 142 -14.05 -6.74 -9.10
CA THR A 142 -13.31 -7.45 -10.10
C THR A 142 -14.18 -8.36 -10.96
N TRP A 143 -13.82 -8.46 -12.23
CA TRP A 143 -14.57 -9.25 -13.21
C TRP A 143 -14.05 -10.68 -13.29
N ASN A 144 -14.84 -11.64 -12.80
CA ASN A 144 -14.51 -13.08 -12.74
C ASN A 144 -14.43 -13.79 -14.11
N GLY A 145 -14.58 -13.07 -15.22
CA GLY A 145 -14.52 -13.66 -16.55
C GLY A 145 -15.80 -14.34 -17.00
N PRO A 146 -15.82 -14.82 -18.26
CA PRO A 146 -16.92 -15.63 -18.77
C PRO A 146 -16.95 -17.00 -18.08
N TRP A 147 -18.15 -17.51 -17.82
CA TRP A 147 -18.38 -18.82 -17.19
C TRP A 147 -17.89 -20.02 -18.01
N VAL A 148 -17.61 -19.83 -19.31
CA VAL A 148 -17.02 -20.84 -20.21
C VAL A 148 -15.69 -20.32 -20.75
N SER A 149 -14.65 -21.14 -20.68
CA SER A 149 -13.35 -20.84 -21.31
C SER A 149 -13.52 -20.67 -22.82
N THR A 150 -12.90 -19.64 -23.39
CA THR A 150 -12.92 -19.39 -24.84
C THR A 150 -12.31 -20.55 -25.63
N GLU A 151 -11.42 -21.34 -25.02
CA GLU A 151 -10.86 -22.56 -25.58
C GLU A 151 -11.93 -23.63 -25.82
N VAL A 152 -12.79 -23.88 -24.82
CA VAL A 152 -13.88 -24.87 -24.93
C VAL A 152 -14.87 -24.42 -26.01
N LEU A 153 -15.18 -23.13 -26.05
CA LEU A 153 -16.05 -22.57 -27.08
C LEU A 153 -15.45 -22.77 -28.49
N ALA A 154 -14.16 -22.48 -28.68
CA ALA A 154 -13.47 -22.67 -29.95
C ALA A 154 -13.44 -24.15 -30.37
N ALA A 155 -13.20 -25.07 -29.44
CA ALA A 155 -13.20 -26.51 -29.70
C ALA A 155 -14.58 -27.02 -30.14
N VAL A 156 -15.65 -26.58 -29.48
CA VAL A 156 -17.03 -26.92 -29.84
C VAL A 156 -17.38 -26.39 -31.23
N ILE A 157 -17.04 -25.13 -31.53
CA ILE A 157 -17.27 -24.55 -32.86
C ILE A 157 -16.51 -25.34 -33.94
N GLY A 158 -15.25 -25.70 -33.69
CA GLY A 158 -14.45 -26.50 -34.60
C GLY A 158 -15.07 -27.88 -34.87
N LEU A 159 -15.55 -28.56 -33.81
CA LEU A 159 -16.19 -29.86 -33.92
C LEU A 159 -17.51 -29.79 -34.71
N VAL A 160 -18.31 -28.75 -34.48
CA VAL A 160 -19.55 -28.52 -35.24
C VAL A 160 -19.26 -28.29 -36.72
N ILE A 161 -18.28 -27.44 -37.05
CA ILE A 161 -17.89 -27.19 -38.46
C ILE A 161 -17.39 -28.47 -39.12
N TYR A 162 -16.54 -29.24 -38.43
CA TYR A 162 -16.05 -30.52 -38.94
C TYR A 162 -17.19 -31.50 -39.20
N TYR A 163 -18.14 -31.63 -38.26
CA TYR A 163 -19.29 -32.50 -38.40
C TYR A 163 -20.16 -32.11 -39.60
N LEU A 164 -20.45 -30.82 -39.78
CA LEU A 164 -21.22 -30.32 -40.92
C LEU A 164 -20.51 -30.59 -42.25
N ALA A 165 -19.21 -30.35 -42.31
CA ALA A 165 -18.40 -30.65 -43.50
C ALA A 165 -18.40 -32.15 -43.83
N PHE A 166 -18.25 -33.00 -42.82
CA PHE A 166 -18.28 -34.45 -42.97
C PHE A 166 -19.66 -34.95 -43.43
N SER A 167 -20.73 -34.46 -42.82
CA SER A 167 -22.11 -34.81 -43.18
C SER A 167 -22.45 -34.41 -44.62
N ALA A 168 -22.02 -33.21 -45.05
CA ALA A 168 -22.22 -32.77 -46.42
C ALA A 168 -21.47 -33.66 -47.41
N LYS A 169 -20.22 -34.03 -47.10
CA LYS A 169 -19.43 -34.96 -47.91
C LYS A 169 -20.09 -36.34 -47.98
N SER A 170 -20.52 -36.92 -46.86
CA SER A 170 -21.15 -38.24 -46.84
C SER A 170 -22.46 -38.27 -47.61
N HIS A 171 -23.22 -37.17 -47.62
CA HIS A 171 -24.47 -37.07 -48.38
C HIS A 171 -24.23 -36.96 -49.90
N ILE A 172 -23.09 -36.43 -50.34
CA ILE A 172 -22.73 -36.36 -51.78
C ILE A 172 -22.16 -37.70 -52.28
N GLN A 173 -21.56 -38.49 -51.38
CA GLN A 173 -20.95 -39.78 -51.71
C GLN A 173 -21.89 -40.99 -51.54
N ALA A 174 -23.14 -40.77 -51.15
CA ALA A 174 -24.22 -41.76 -51.09
C ALA A 174 -25.08 -41.70 -52.36
#